data_AF-A0A926DHM1-F1
#
_entry.id   AF-A0A926DHM1-F1
#
_cell.length_a   1.000
_cell.length_b   1.000
_cell.length_c   1.000
_cell.angle_alpha   90.00
_cell.angle_beta   90.00
_cell.angle_gamma   90.00
#
_symmetry.space_group_name_H-M   'P 1'
#
loop_
_entity.id
_entity.type
_entity.pdbx_description
1 polymer ?
#
loop_
_entity_poly.entity_id
_entity_poly.type
_entity_poly.pdbx_seq_one_letter_code
_entity_poly.pdbx_strand_id
1 'polypeptide(L)'
;MHIEKTFRTDLTRCYSAGCTYIDGKAKLLLSSELEGPTRLVDAETLAMETVCEGPGGVMSMIPIPGKNGDFLMVQRFYPVFQSKEAGIAWCRPTADGWETREILKLPYLHRFDLFAVGDTVWFLGATLCTSKTEVDDWSDPGKLWVGILPKTPEETMEVYPIREGLLKNHGYYRWNWQGEDAGFVTCNSGVYVVRPPRAGETDWRIDHILERPISDVAVLDIDGDGEDELLLLEGFHGDEITINKKIDGEYKVIWEYKEKPIKMVHVAWGGLLRGIPTFICGTRKLDGGLFMVRYNRETGGFKTTEIEGDTGPANVCVVLGKDKDLILAANHRIGEGAVYTVTD
;
A
#
# COMPACT_ATOMS: atom_id res chain seq x y z
N MET A 1 -7.95 -24.75 -0.93
CA MET A 1 -8.11 -23.31 -0.69
C MET A 1 -9.43 -22.89 -1.28
N HIS A 2 -10.28 -22.32 -0.44
CA HIS A 2 -11.56 -21.74 -0.81
C HIS A 2 -11.53 -20.23 -0.56
N ILE A 3 -11.98 -19.44 -1.55
CA ILE A 3 -12.05 -17.98 -1.48
C ILE A 3 -13.51 -17.59 -1.73
N GLU A 4 -14.13 -16.94 -0.75
CA GLU A 4 -15.51 -16.50 -0.82
C GLU A 4 -15.61 -15.00 -0.49
N LYS A 5 -16.34 -14.23 -1.31
CA LYS A 5 -16.66 -12.85 -0.98
C LYS A 5 -17.77 -12.80 0.06
N THR A 6 -17.41 -12.51 1.30
CA THR A 6 -18.30 -12.56 2.47
C THR A 6 -18.89 -11.21 2.87
N PHE A 7 -18.36 -10.10 2.36
CA PHE A 7 -18.87 -8.76 2.63
C PHE A 7 -18.77 -7.87 1.39
N ARG A 8 -19.74 -6.96 1.24
CA ARG A 8 -19.80 -5.93 0.21
C ARG A 8 -20.41 -4.66 0.78
N THR A 9 -19.89 -3.52 0.37
CA THR A 9 -20.51 -2.22 0.64
C THR A 9 -20.26 -1.26 -0.51
N ASP A 10 -21.22 -0.37 -0.75
CA ASP A 10 -21.08 0.68 -1.75
C ASP A 10 -20.17 1.79 -1.20
N LEU A 11 -19.11 2.10 -1.94
CA LEU A 11 -18.24 3.23 -1.67
C LEU A 11 -17.75 3.79 -3.00
N THR A 12 -18.36 4.89 -3.44
CA THR A 12 -18.01 5.56 -4.69
C THR A 12 -16.51 5.81 -4.75
N ARG A 13 -15.88 5.32 -5.83
CA ARG A 13 -14.42 5.45 -6.04
C ARG A 13 -13.62 4.92 -4.85
N CYS A 14 -14.06 3.81 -4.26
CA CYS A 14 -13.32 3.06 -3.23
C CYS A 14 -11.89 2.81 -3.69
N TYR A 15 -10.92 3.43 -3.03
CA TYR A 15 -9.54 3.44 -3.49
C TYR A 15 -8.59 2.82 -2.47
N SER A 16 -8.66 3.26 -1.21
CA SER A 16 -7.73 2.82 -0.19
C SER A 16 -8.32 1.68 0.63
N ALA A 17 -7.49 0.66 0.88
CA ALA A 17 -7.75 -0.46 1.74
C ALA A 17 -6.62 -0.52 2.78
N GLY A 18 -6.98 -0.64 4.06
CA GLY A 18 -6.01 -0.72 5.16
C GLY A 18 -6.60 -1.47 6.35
N CYS A 19 -5.86 -1.50 7.45
CA CYS A 19 -6.38 -2.02 8.71
C CYS A 19 -5.79 -1.29 9.91
N THR A 20 -6.50 -1.37 11.04
CA THR A 20 -5.99 -1.04 12.37
C THR A 20 -6.40 -2.15 13.35
N TYR A 21 -5.96 -2.06 14.59
CA TYR A 21 -6.22 -3.09 15.61
C TYR A 21 -6.76 -2.44 16.88
N ILE A 22 -7.94 -2.88 17.33
CA ILE A 22 -8.55 -2.47 18.59
C ILE A 22 -8.66 -3.69 19.48
N ASP A 23 -8.02 -3.65 20.65
CA ASP A 23 -7.92 -4.75 21.61
C ASP A 23 -7.41 -6.05 20.97
N GLY A 24 -6.43 -5.91 20.07
CA GLY A 24 -5.86 -7.01 19.29
C GLY A 24 -6.76 -7.55 18.17
N LYS A 25 -7.97 -7.00 17.99
CA LYS A 25 -8.89 -7.39 16.91
C LYS A 25 -8.70 -6.50 15.69
N ALA A 26 -8.52 -7.12 14.53
CA ALA A 26 -8.39 -6.40 13.28
C ALA A 26 -9.67 -5.65 12.92
N LYS A 27 -9.49 -4.42 12.45
CA LYS A 27 -10.54 -3.55 11.92
C LYS A 27 -10.11 -3.12 10.52
N LEU A 28 -10.91 -3.47 9.53
CA LEU A 28 -10.64 -3.22 8.11
C LEU A 28 -11.08 -1.80 7.77
N LEU A 29 -10.28 -1.07 6.99
CA LEU A 29 -10.52 0.33 6.66
C LEU A 29 -10.66 0.50 5.14
N LEU A 30 -11.71 1.20 4.72
CA LEU A 30 -12.00 1.53 3.33
C LEU A 30 -12.22 3.03 3.17
N SER A 31 -11.70 3.63 2.10
CA SER A 31 -11.90 5.05 1.84
C SER A 31 -11.89 5.40 0.35
N SER A 32 -12.54 6.52 0.01
CA SER A 32 -12.66 7.03 -1.36
C SER A 32 -11.42 7.85 -1.78
N GLU A 33 -11.06 7.79 -3.06
CA GLU A 33 -10.12 8.78 -3.67
C GLU A 33 -10.78 10.13 -3.95
N LEU A 34 -12.12 10.23 -3.88
CA LEU A 34 -12.86 11.49 -3.98
C LEU A 34 -13.24 11.99 -2.59
N GLU A 35 -14.00 13.08 -2.55
CA GLU A 35 -14.75 13.44 -1.35
C GLU A 35 -15.66 12.28 -0.94
N GLY A 36 -15.53 11.88 0.32
CA GLY A 36 -16.31 10.76 0.85
C GLY A 36 -15.77 10.23 2.17
N PRO A 37 -16.50 9.26 2.72
CA PRO A 37 -16.25 8.75 4.04
C PRO A 37 -15.08 7.78 4.07
N THR A 38 -14.48 7.67 5.25
CA THR A 38 -13.67 6.51 5.65
C THR A 38 -14.55 5.60 6.49
N ARG A 39 -14.71 4.36 6.04
CA ARG A 39 -15.51 3.32 6.70
C ARG A 39 -14.60 2.31 7.38
N LEU A 40 -15.06 1.81 8.51
CA LEU A 40 -14.44 0.72 9.24
C LEU A 40 -15.36 -0.49 9.19
N VAL A 41 -14.80 -1.68 8.95
CA VAL A 41 -15.50 -2.97 8.99
C VAL A 41 -14.79 -3.86 10.00
N ASP A 42 -15.53 -4.35 10.99
CA ASP A 42 -15.01 -5.31 11.96
C ASP A 42 -14.67 -6.64 11.26
N ALA A 43 -13.43 -7.12 11.39
CA ALA A 43 -12.96 -8.30 10.68
C ALA A 43 -13.66 -9.61 11.10
N GLU A 44 -14.24 -9.66 12.29
CA GLU A 44 -14.90 -10.85 12.85
C GLU A 44 -16.39 -10.88 12.50
N THR A 45 -17.08 -9.78 12.80
CA THR A 45 -18.54 -9.63 12.74
C THR A 45 -19.03 -9.03 11.42
N LEU A 46 -18.13 -8.41 10.64
CA LEU A 46 -18.43 -7.66 9.43
C LEU A 46 -19.37 -6.45 9.66
N ALA A 47 -19.55 -6.04 10.92
CA ALA A 47 -20.26 -4.82 11.25
C ALA A 47 -19.50 -3.61 10.73
N MET A 48 -20.22 -2.67 10.13
CA MET A 48 -19.64 -1.47 9.53
C MET A 48 -20.00 -0.23 10.34
N GLU A 49 -19.02 0.65 10.51
CA GLU A 49 -19.20 1.99 11.06
C GLU A 49 -18.42 3.04 10.26
N THR A 50 -18.56 4.30 10.66
CA THR A 50 -17.92 5.44 10.00
C THR A 50 -16.87 6.04 10.90
N VAL A 51 -15.64 6.15 10.38
CA VAL A 51 -14.55 6.86 11.06
C VAL A 51 -14.71 8.37 10.87
N CYS A 52 -14.92 8.81 9.63
CA CYS A 52 -15.19 10.20 9.30
C CYS A 52 -15.96 10.30 7.98
N GLU A 53 -16.77 11.34 7.81
CA GLU A 53 -17.53 11.58 6.56
C GLU A 53 -16.70 12.22 5.44
N GLY A 54 -15.51 12.74 5.76
CA GLY A 54 -14.64 13.41 4.81
C GLY A 54 -13.33 13.88 5.45
N PRO A 55 -12.47 14.58 4.69
CA PRO A 55 -12.68 15.08 3.32
C PRO A 55 -12.45 14.06 2.20
N GLY A 56 -12.05 12.81 2.50
CA GLY A 56 -11.71 11.81 1.48
C GLY A 56 -10.35 12.09 0.82
N GLY A 57 -10.18 11.65 -0.44
CA GLY A 57 -8.88 11.74 -1.12
C GLY A 57 -7.81 10.89 -0.44
N VAL A 58 -8.19 9.70 0.03
CA VAL A 58 -7.35 8.84 0.86
C VAL A 58 -6.57 7.85 0.02
N MET A 59 -5.25 7.87 0.12
CA MET A 59 -4.35 7.00 -0.64
C MET A 59 -3.80 5.82 0.16
N SER A 60 -3.54 6.01 1.46
CA SER A 60 -3.01 4.99 2.37
C SER A 60 -3.46 5.27 3.80
N MET A 61 -3.57 4.19 4.59
CA MET A 61 -3.98 4.20 6.00
C MET A 61 -3.07 3.24 6.76
N ILE A 62 -2.31 3.74 7.74
CA ILE A 62 -1.25 2.99 8.42
C ILE A 62 -1.48 3.07 9.94
N PRO A 63 -1.60 1.93 10.66
CA PRO A 63 -1.77 1.92 12.11
C PRO A 63 -0.53 2.49 12.81
N ILE A 64 -0.73 3.23 13.89
CA ILE A 64 0.37 3.80 14.67
C ILE A 64 0.97 2.71 15.57
N PRO A 65 2.27 2.41 15.47
CA PRO A 65 2.91 1.41 16.33
C PRO A 65 2.68 1.69 17.82
N GLY A 66 2.25 0.65 18.55
CA GLY A 66 2.04 0.71 19.99
C GLY A 66 0.74 1.41 20.45
N LYS A 67 -0.16 1.78 19.53
CA LYS A 67 -1.47 2.37 19.85
C LYS A 67 -2.61 1.35 19.70
N ASN A 68 -3.74 1.65 20.34
CA ASN A 68 -4.93 0.80 20.33
C ASN A 68 -6.00 1.43 19.42
N GLY A 69 -5.90 1.16 18.12
CA GLY A 69 -6.84 1.65 17.12
C GLY A 69 -6.40 2.88 16.36
N ASP A 70 -5.50 3.71 16.91
CA ASP A 70 -5.01 4.89 16.21
C ASP A 70 -4.30 4.54 14.91
N PHE A 71 -4.58 5.33 13.87
CA PHE A 71 -3.93 5.22 12.58
C PHE A 71 -3.77 6.59 11.94
N LEU A 72 -2.81 6.69 11.02
CA LEU A 72 -2.66 7.85 10.15
C LEU A 72 -3.27 7.54 8.78
N MET A 73 -3.74 8.57 8.09
CA MET A 73 -4.13 8.45 6.71
C MET A 73 -3.74 9.68 5.89
N VAL A 74 -3.40 9.44 4.62
CA VAL A 74 -3.34 10.53 3.64
C VAL A 74 -4.75 11.03 3.40
N GLN A 75 -4.96 12.35 3.35
CA GLN A 75 -6.22 12.95 2.95
C GLN A 75 -6.00 14.00 1.85
N ARG A 76 -7.07 14.36 1.13
CA ARG A 76 -7.11 15.42 0.11
C ARG A 76 -6.13 15.20 -1.06
N PHE A 77 -5.77 13.96 -1.32
CA PHE A 77 -5.11 13.58 -2.57
C PHE A 77 -6.19 13.28 -3.62
N TYR A 78 -6.65 14.30 -4.33
CA TYR A 78 -7.66 14.13 -5.37
C TYR A 78 -7.02 13.89 -6.75
N PRO A 79 -7.72 13.16 -7.66
CA PRO A 79 -7.25 12.90 -9.01
C PRO A 79 -6.98 14.16 -9.84
N VAL A 80 -6.38 13.99 -11.02
CA VAL A 80 -6.16 15.08 -11.98
C VAL A 80 -5.36 16.23 -11.32
N PHE A 81 -4.25 15.90 -10.67
CA PHE A 81 -3.28 16.82 -10.04
C PHE A 81 -3.84 17.75 -8.93
N GLN A 82 -5.07 17.53 -8.45
CA GLN A 82 -5.72 18.34 -7.41
C GLN A 82 -5.29 17.94 -5.99
N SER A 83 -3.98 17.80 -5.76
CA SER A 83 -3.43 17.25 -4.51
C SER A 83 -2.55 18.24 -3.74
N LYS A 84 -2.64 19.55 -4.04
CA LYS A 84 -1.89 20.61 -3.35
C LYS A 84 -2.24 20.72 -1.86
N GLU A 85 -3.45 20.31 -1.51
CA GLU A 85 -3.96 20.32 -0.13
C GLU A 85 -3.74 18.98 0.59
N ALA A 86 -3.01 18.03 -0.02
CA ALA A 86 -2.76 16.73 0.59
C ALA A 86 -1.96 16.85 1.90
N GLY A 87 -2.17 15.89 2.79
CA GLY A 87 -1.53 15.85 4.10
C GLY A 87 -1.82 14.55 4.85
N ILE A 88 -1.39 14.51 6.11
CA ILE A 88 -1.63 13.41 7.04
C ILE A 88 -2.64 13.84 8.11
N ALA A 89 -3.65 13.00 8.29
CA ALA A 89 -4.58 13.06 9.40
C ALA A 89 -4.37 11.90 10.37
N TRP A 90 -4.36 12.21 11.67
CA TRP A 90 -4.41 11.25 12.77
C TRP A 90 -5.86 10.92 13.09
N CYS A 91 -6.19 9.64 13.10
CA CYS A 91 -7.50 9.12 13.49
C CYS A 91 -7.37 8.31 14.77
N ARG A 92 -8.23 8.57 15.76
CA ARG A 92 -8.25 7.81 17.02
C ARG A 92 -9.67 7.46 17.44
N PRO A 93 -9.90 6.25 18.00
CA PRO A 93 -11.16 5.94 18.66
C PRO A 93 -11.29 6.73 19.97
N THR A 94 -12.51 7.13 20.30
CA THR A 94 -12.87 7.83 21.54
C THR A 94 -14.12 7.19 22.15
N ALA A 95 -14.53 7.63 23.34
CA ALA A 95 -15.78 7.15 23.95
C ALA A 95 -17.03 7.50 23.11
N ASP A 96 -16.96 8.55 22.29
CA ASP A 96 -18.07 9.09 21.50
C ASP A 96 -17.95 8.75 20.00
N GLY A 97 -17.04 7.85 19.62
CA GLY A 97 -16.82 7.43 18.23
C GLY A 97 -15.38 7.66 17.79
N TRP A 98 -15.18 8.52 16.79
CA TRP A 98 -13.87 8.74 16.17
C TRP A 98 -13.53 10.23 16.12
N GLU A 99 -12.25 10.54 16.34
CA GLU A 99 -11.69 11.88 16.13
C GLU A 99 -10.64 11.82 15.03
N THR A 100 -10.73 12.75 14.08
CA THR A 100 -9.77 12.92 12.98
C THR A 100 -9.18 14.32 13.03
N ARG A 101 -7.84 14.43 13.03
CA ARG A 101 -7.13 15.71 13.08
C ARG A 101 -5.95 15.73 12.11
N GLU A 102 -5.86 16.78 11.31
CA GLU A 102 -4.69 17.01 10.45
C GLU A 102 -3.46 17.36 11.31
N ILE A 103 -2.35 16.65 11.07
CA ILE A 103 -1.09 16.84 11.79
C ILE A 103 0.07 17.26 10.86
N LEU A 104 -0.09 17.12 9.54
CA LEU A 104 0.92 17.54 8.56
C LEU A 104 0.23 17.92 7.26
N LYS A 105 0.56 19.09 6.73
CA LYS A 105 0.28 19.46 5.34
C LYS A 105 1.52 19.20 4.49
N LEU A 106 1.38 18.32 3.50
CA LEU A 106 2.47 17.96 2.58
C LEU A 106 1.88 17.76 1.18
N PRO A 107 1.92 18.80 0.32
CA PRO A 107 1.36 18.74 -1.02
C PRO A 107 1.82 17.51 -1.80
N TYR A 108 0.88 16.87 -2.50
CA TYR A 108 1.13 15.68 -3.33
C TYR A 108 1.69 14.45 -2.60
N LEU A 109 1.54 14.36 -1.28
CA LEU A 109 1.85 13.16 -0.51
C LEU A 109 0.96 11.99 -0.97
N HIS A 110 1.58 10.93 -1.50
CA HIS A 110 0.87 9.80 -2.10
C HIS A 110 0.94 8.54 -1.23
N ARG A 111 2.13 8.20 -0.73
CA ARG A 111 2.36 7.05 0.16
C ARG A 111 3.12 7.48 1.40
N PHE A 112 2.95 6.76 2.49
CA PHE A 112 3.77 6.90 3.69
C PHE A 112 3.77 5.60 4.50
N ASP A 113 4.67 5.51 5.47
CA ASP A 113 4.68 4.47 6.51
C ASP A 113 5.34 4.99 7.81
N LEU A 114 5.27 4.18 8.87
CA LEU A 114 5.72 4.44 10.21
C LEU A 114 6.67 3.35 10.71
N PHE A 115 7.87 3.74 11.13
CA PHE A 115 8.89 2.83 11.65
C PHE A 115 9.15 3.08 13.13
N ALA A 116 8.90 2.08 13.97
CA ALA A 116 9.25 2.14 15.39
C ALA A 116 10.72 1.76 15.59
N VAL A 117 11.51 2.67 16.15
CA VAL A 117 12.92 2.48 16.50
C VAL A 117 13.11 2.91 17.95
N GLY A 118 13.17 1.93 18.87
CA GLY A 118 13.12 2.21 20.30
C GLY A 118 11.82 2.92 20.67
N ASP A 119 11.92 4.05 21.37
CA ASP A 119 10.76 4.87 21.77
C ASP A 119 10.34 5.91 20.72
N THR A 120 11.00 5.93 19.56
CA THR A 120 10.71 6.89 18.48
C THR A 120 9.92 6.21 17.36
N VAL A 121 8.84 6.85 16.92
CA VAL A 121 8.14 6.47 15.69
C VAL A 121 8.54 7.45 14.60
N TRP A 122 9.26 6.95 13.60
CA TRP A 122 9.71 7.68 12.44
C TRP A 122 8.64 7.64 11.35
N PHE A 123 8.37 8.80 10.74
CA PHE A 123 7.54 8.93 9.55
C PHE A 123 8.42 8.91 8.29
N LEU A 124 8.00 8.15 7.28
CA LEU A 124 8.53 8.21 5.92
C LEU A 124 7.39 8.55 4.96
N GLY A 125 7.44 9.69 4.29
CA GLY A 125 6.48 10.12 3.29
C GLY A 125 7.08 10.18 1.88
N ALA A 126 6.29 9.79 0.89
CA ALA A 126 6.64 9.82 -0.53
C ALA A 126 5.66 10.72 -1.30
N THR A 127 6.15 11.87 -1.77
CA THR A 127 5.34 12.75 -2.63
C THR A 127 5.45 12.34 -4.08
N LEU A 128 4.34 12.28 -4.80
CA LEU A 128 4.28 11.88 -6.22
C LEU A 128 5.09 12.82 -7.14
N CYS A 129 5.06 14.10 -6.78
CA CYS A 129 5.74 15.23 -7.40
C CYS A 129 5.91 16.32 -6.33
N THR A 130 6.67 17.38 -6.62
CA THR A 130 6.76 18.55 -5.73
C THR A 130 5.73 19.60 -6.13
N SER A 131 5.52 19.81 -7.43
CA SER A 131 4.45 20.66 -7.97
C SER A 131 4.02 20.22 -9.35
N LYS A 132 2.82 20.66 -9.78
CA LYS A 132 2.30 20.48 -11.14
C LYS A 132 1.54 21.71 -11.60
N THR A 133 1.73 22.09 -12.86
CA THR A 133 0.94 23.12 -13.56
C THR A 133 -0.19 22.52 -14.40
N GLU A 134 -0.02 21.29 -14.89
CA GLU A 134 -1.00 20.50 -15.65
C GLU A 134 -0.82 19.00 -15.41
N VAL A 135 -1.71 18.16 -15.97
CA VAL A 135 -1.71 16.69 -15.74
C VAL A 135 -0.37 16.06 -16.11
N ASP A 136 0.20 16.45 -17.25
CA ASP A 136 1.40 15.84 -17.81
C ASP A 136 2.71 16.57 -17.44
N ASP A 137 2.63 17.60 -16.60
CA ASP A 137 3.80 18.30 -16.10
C ASP A 137 4.50 17.46 -15.01
N TRP A 138 5.65 16.89 -15.36
CA TRP A 138 6.50 16.14 -14.43
C TRP A 138 7.85 16.82 -14.21
N SER A 139 7.95 18.12 -14.50
CA SER A 139 9.20 18.88 -14.44
C SER A 139 9.73 19.07 -13.01
N ASP A 140 8.86 18.97 -12.01
CA ASP A 140 9.18 19.11 -10.59
C ASP A 140 8.92 17.79 -9.83
N PRO A 141 9.90 16.85 -9.85
CA PRO A 141 9.73 15.48 -9.38
C PRO A 141 9.51 15.36 -7.87
N GLY A 142 9.06 14.17 -7.46
CA GLY A 142 8.74 13.84 -6.08
C GLY A 142 9.97 13.70 -5.18
N LYS A 143 9.71 13.58 -3.88
CA LYS A 143 10.73 13.47 -2.84
C LYS A 143 10.35 12.43 -1.79
N LEU A 144 11.35 11.99 -1.05
CA LEU A 144 11.17 11.30 0.24
C LEU A 144 11.38 12.28 1.37
N TRP A 145 10.44 12.26 2.31
CA TRP A 145 10.37 13.11 3.47
C TRP A 145 10.39 12.27 4.73
N VAL A 146 11.11 12.72 5.75
CA VAL A 146 11.12 12.05 7.04
C VAL A 146 10.87 13.02 8.16
N GLY A 147 10.30 12.51 9.25
CA GLY A 147 10.02 13.26 10.46
C GLY A 147 9.84 12.32 11.64
N ILE A 148 9.67 12.90 12.82
CA ILE A 148 9.30 12.17 14.03
C ILE A 148 7.81 12.37 14.24
N LEU A 149 7.08 11.26 14.38
CA LEU A 149 5.66 11.30 14.69
C LEU A 149 5.47 11.92 16.08
N PRO A 150 4.65 12.97 16.23
CA PRO A 150 4.32 13.51 17.55
C PRO A 150 3.67 12.45 18.45
N LYS A 151 3.73 12.65 19.77
CA LYS A 151 3.14 11.69 20.72
C LYS A 151 1.61 11.74 20.73
N THR A 152 1.06 12.87 20.30
CA THR A 152 -0.36 13.23 20.39
C THR A 152 -0.82 13.95 19.13
N PRO A 153 -2.11 13.85 18.75
CA PRO A 153 -2.64 14.54 17.57
C PRO A 153 -2.73 16.07 17.75
N GLU A 154 -2.52 16.58 18.96
CA GLU A 154 -2.57 18.02 19.24
C GLU A 154 -1.38 18.79 18.65
N GLU A 155 -0.29 18.10 18.33
CA GLU A 155 0.94 18.64 17.77
C GLU A 155 1.03 18.42 16.26
N THR A 156 1.67 19.36 15.55
CA THR A 156 1.97 19.21 14.12
C THR A 156 3.31 18.52 13.93
N MET A 157 3.40 17.64 12.93
CA MET A 157 4.63 16.97 12.53
C MET A 157 5.42 17.85 11.55
N GLU A 158 6.72 17.98 11.79
CA GLU A 158 7.66 18.59 10.85
C GLU A 158 8.40 17.50 10.08
N VAL A 159 8.67 17.77 8.81
CA VAL A 159 9.36 16.83 7.91
C VAL A 159 10.43 17.53 7.08
N TYR A 160 11.48 16.79 6.73
CA TYR A 160 12.57 17.26 5.88
C TYR A 160 12.90 16.24 4.78
N PRO A 161 13.37 16.68 3.60
CA PRO A 161 13.64 15.77 2.50
C PRO A 161 14.95 15.02 2.72
N ILE A 162 14.96 13.71 2.41
CA ILE A 162 16.17 12.87 2.42
C ILE A 162 16.58 12.39 1.02
N ARG A 163 15.67 12.51 0.05
CA ARG A 163 15.92 12.19 -1.36
C ARG A 163 15.02 13.04 -2.25
N GLU A 164 15.61 13.61 -3.28
CA GLU A 164 14.89 14.39 -4.29
C GLU A 164 15.07 13.78 -5.69
N GLY A 165 14.36 14.30 -6.67
CA GLY A 165 14.50 13.87 -8.07
C GLY A 165 13.75 12.58 -8.40
N LEU A 166 12.77 12.16 -7.59
CA LEU A 166 12.01 10.93 -7.80
C LEU A 166 10.83 11.18 -8.74
N LEU A 167 11.09 11.05 -10.05
CA LEU A 167 10.07 11.22 -11.09
C LEU A 167 8.97 10.16 -10.95
N LYS A 168 7.71 10.58 -10.83
CA LYS A 168 6.53 9.70 -10.68
C LYS A 168 6.68 8.74 -9.49
N ASN A 169 7.02 9.28 -8.33
CA ASN A 169 7.21 8.54 -7.08
C ASN A 169 5.88 7.98 -6.55
N HIS A 170 5.60 6.71 -6.83
CA HIS A 170 4.22 6.20 -6.81
C HIS A 170 4.02 5.04 -5.83
N GLY A 171 4.82 3.98 -5.97
CA GLY A 171 4.63 2.74 -5.23
C GLY A 171 5.34 2.74 -3.88
N TYR A 172 4.80 1.94 -2.98
CA TYR A 172 5.36 1.76 -1.64
C TYR A 172 5.02 0.37 -1.10
N TYR A 173 6.01 -0.31 -0.54
CA TYR A 173 5.80 -1.58 0.14
C TYR A 173 6.74 -1.72 1.35
N ARG A 174 6.25 -2.22 2.48
CA ARG A 174 7.09 -2.50 3.65
C ARG A 174 7.48 -3.97 3.67
N TRP A 175 8.75 -4.24 3.89
CA TRP A 175 9.27 -5.60 4.01
C TRP A 175 10.50 -5.65 4.93
N ASN A 176 10.81 -6.85 5.43
CA ASN A 176 12.07 -7.08 6.13
C ASN A 176 13.17 -7.36 5.10
N TRP A 177 14.10 -6.43 4.95
CA TRP A 177 15.20 -6.54 4.02
C TRP A 177 16.51 -6.71 4.79
N GLN A 178 17.18 -7.84 4.58
CA GLN A 178 18.46 -8.17 5.26
C GLN A 178 18.35 -8.11 6.80
N GLY A 179 17.21 -8.53 7.36
CA GLY A 179 16.97 -8.52 8.80
C GLY A 179 16.50 -7.18 9.37
N GLU A 180 16.38 -6.13 8.56
CA GLU A 180 15.91 -4.80 8.98
C GLU A 180 14.57 -4.45 8.32
N ASP A 181 13.65 -3.83 9.06
CA ASP A 181 12.44 -3.25 8.46
C ASP A 181 12.81 -2.14 7.48
N ALA A 182 12.24 -2.19 6.28
CA ALA A 182 12.52 -1.25 5.21
C ALA A 182 11.27 -0.90 4.40
N GLY A 183 11.26 0.31 3.85
CA GLY A 183 10.30 0.74 2.84
C GLY A 183 10.90 0.61 1.45
N PHE A 184 10.21 -0.08 0.55
CA PHE A 184 10.51 -0.17 -0.87
C PHE A 184 9.71 0.91 -1.59
N VAL A 185 10.41 1.89 -2.14
CA VAL A 185 9.82 3.03 -2.86
C VAL A 185 10.06 2.83 -4.34
N THR A 186 9.02 2.98 -5.16
CA THR A 186 9.14 2.85 -6.61
C THR A 186 8.83 4.14 -7.35
N CYS A 187 9.61 4.39 -8.40
CA CYS A 187 9.44 5.53 -9.26
C CYS A 187 9.99 5.23 -10.67
N ASN A 188 10.04 6.24 -11.53
CA ASN A 188 10.52 6.08 -12.90
C ASN A 188 12.01 5.68 -12.99
N SER A 189 12.84 5.97 -11.98
CA SER A 189 14.23 5.49 -11.92
C SER A 189 14.36 4.10 -11.28
N GLY A 190 13.26 3.50 -10.83
CA GLY A 190 13.18 2.14 -10.32
C GLY A 190 12.96 2.06 -8.82
N VAL A 191 13.61 1.07 -8.18
CA VAL A 191 13.27 0.65 -6.81
C VAL A 191 14.36 1.09 -5.84
N TYR A 192 13.95 1.81 -4.80
CA TYR A 192 14.79 2.23 -3.69
C TYR A 192 14.38 1.48 -2.42
N VAL A 193 15.35 0.96 -1.68
CA VAL A 193 15.15 0.42 -0.32
C VAL A 193 15.54 1.50 0.67
N VAL A 194 14.61 1.89 1.53
CA VAL A 194 14.73 3.01 2.46
C VAL A 194 14.61 2.48 3.88
N ARG A 195 15.69 2.58 4.65
CA ARG A 195 15.79 2.02 6.00
C ARG A 195 15.82 3.13 7.05
N PRO A 196 15.02 3.01 8.13
CA PRO A 196 15.02 3.98 9.20
C PRO A 196 16.38 3.99 9.94
N PRO A 197 16.70 5.07 10.67
CA PRO A 197 17.89 5.12 11.50
C PRO A 197 17.91 3.98 12.52
N ARG A 198 19.09 3.52 12.93
CA ARG A 198 19.18 2.59 14.07
C ARG A 198 19.00 3.36 15.39
N ALA A 199 18.80 2.64 16.48
CA ALA A 199 18.68 3.27 17.79
C ALA A 199 19.91 4.15 18.11
N GLY A 200 19.67 5.43 18.39
CA GLY A 200 20.71 6.43 18.64
C GLY A 200 21.28 7.12 17.39
N GLU A 201 20.83 6.73 16.19
CA GLU A 201 21.18 7.39 14.92
C GLU A 201 20.04 8.29 14.44
N THR A 202 20.35 9.20 13.51
CA THR A 202 19.37 10.05 12.81
C THR A 202 19.33 9.83 11.30
N ASP A 203 20.34 9.16 10.75
CA ASP A 203 20.55 9.09 9.32
C ASP A 203 19.81 7.89 8.72
N TRP A 204 18.99 8.20 7.72
CA TRP A 204 18.33 7.20 6.89
C TRP A 204 19.31 6.61 5.87
N ARG A 205 19.14 5.33 5.56
CA ARG A 205 19.94 4.64 4.53
C ARG A 205 19.08 4.35 3.32
N ILE A 206 19.60 4.64 2.13
CA ILE A 206 18.87 4.49 0.87
C ILE A 206 19.74 3.71 -0.11
N ASP A 207 19.24 2.58 -0.58
CA ASP A 207 19.89 1.73 -1.59
C ASP A 207 19.05 1.74 -2.87
N HIS A 208 19.69 1.93 -4.03
CA HIS A 208 19.03 1.83 -5.34
C HIS A 208 19.29 0.45 -5.91
N ILE A 209 18.26 -0.41 -5.97
CA ILE A 209 18.44 -1.85 -6.23
C ILE A 209 18.01 -2.27 -7.64
N LEU A 210 17.29 -1.41 -8.37
CA LEU A 210 16.80 -1.67 -9.72
C LEU A 210 16.66 -0.36 -10.50
N GLU A 211 17.18 -0.31 -11.73
CA GLU A 211 17.22 0.89 -12.58
C GLU A 211 16.31 0.79 -13.82
N ARG A 212 14.99 0.77 -13.63
CA ARG A 212 14.01 0.91 -14.73
C ARG A 212 12.66 1.43 -14.20
N PRO A 213 11.76 1.96 -15.04
CA PRO A 213 10.51 2.55 -14.55
C PRO A 213 9.57 1.54 -13.87
N ILE A 214 9.28 1.71 -12.58
CA ILE A 214 8.38 0.84 -11.79
C ILE A 214 7.27 1.66 -11.10
N SER A 215 6.02 1.22 -11.25
CA SER A 215 4.82 1.84 -10.67
C SER A 215 4.59 1.39 -9.24
N ASP A 216 4.77 0.11 -8.94
CA ASP A 216 4.57 -0.46 -7.61
C ASP A 216 5.35 -1.77 -7.44
N VAL A 217 5.49 -2.21 -6.19
CA VAL A 217 6.27 -3.38 -5.80
C VAL A 217 5.58 -4.19 -4.70
N ALA A 218 5.75 -5.50 -4.72
CA ALA A 218 5.63 -6.34 -3.54
C ALA A 218 6.86 -7.24 -3.43
N VAL A 219 7.22 -7.59 -2.20
CA VAL A 219 8.44 -8.36 -1.89
C VAL A 219 8.04 -9.62 -1.16
N LEU A 220 8.56 -10.77 -1.60
CA LEU A 220 8.31 -12.08 -0.98
C LEU A 220 9.27 -13.12 -1.57
N ASP A 221 9.88 -13.95 -0.73
CA ASP A 221 10.43 -15.26 -1.11
C ASP A 221 9.28 -16.21 -1.55
N ILE A 222 8.93 -16.17 -2.83
CA ILE A 222 7.76 -16.87 -3.37
C ILE A 222 8.05 -18.33 -3.69
N ASP A 223 9.28 -18.68 -4.05
CA ASP A 223 9.69 -20.06 -4.30
C ASP A 223 10.22 -20.77 -3.04
N GLY A 224 10.56 -20.01 -2.01
CA GLY A 224 10.97 -20.46 -0.68
C GLY A 224 12.41 -20.98 -0.66
N ASP A 225 13.29 -20.39 -1.47
CA ASP A 225 14.72 -20.71 -1.50
C ASP A 225 15.58 -19.80 -0.59
N GLY A 226 14.95 -18.85 0.08
CA GLY A 226 15.57 -17.94 1.04
C GLY A 226 15.98 -16.58 0.45
N GLU A 227 15.76 -16.35 -0.84
CA GLU A 227 16.00 -15.06 -1.50
C GLU A 227 14.66 -14.42 -1.91
N ASP A 228 14.44 -13.17 -1.52
CA ASP A 228 13.18 -12.48 -1.86
C ASP A 228 13.09 -12.13 -3.35
N GLU A 229 11.94 -12.44 -3.95
CA GLU A 229 11.55 -11.92 -5.26
C GLU A 229 10.82 -10.58 -5.16
N LEU A 230 10.93 -9.80 -6.25
CA LEU A 230 10.16 -8.58 -6.46
C LEU A 230 9.05 -8.83 -7.49
N LEU A 231 7.80 -8.76 -7.05
CA LEU A 231 6.67 -8.53 -7.94
C LEU A 231 6.65 -7.05 -8.33
N LEU A 232 6.77 -6.74 -9.61
CA LEU A 232 6.85 -5.38 -10.12
C LEU A 232 5.73 -5.07 -11.10
N LEU A 233 5.18 -3.87 -10.96
CA LEU A 233 4.30 -3.25 -11.94
C LEU A 233 5.14 -2.32 -12.81
N GLU A 234 5.41 -2.68 -14.07
CA GLU A 234 6.34 -1.90 -14.91
C GLU A 234 5.69 -0.62 -15.45
N GLY A 235 6.49 0.42 -15.66
CA GLY A 235 6.01 1.74 -16.10
C GLY A 235 5.26 2.49 -15.01
N PHE A 236 4.48 3.53 -15.37
CA PHE A 236 3.60 4.24 -14.42
C PHE A 236 2.14 3.92 -14.76
N HIS A 237 1.43 3.21 -13.87
CA HIS A 237 0.13 2.58 -14.16
C HIS A 237 0.16 1.72 -15.43
N GLY A 238 1.25 0.98 -15.64
CA GLY A 238 1.53 0.28 -16.89
C GLY A 238 0.65 -0.95 -17.13
N ASP A 239 1.15 -1.78 -18.04
CA ASP A 239 0.47 -2.94 -18.63
C ASP A 239 1.33 -4.21 -18.57
N GLU A 240 2.33 -4.24 -17.68
CA GLU A 240 3.16 -5.41 -17.45
C GLU A 240 3.29 -5.70 -15.94
N ILE A 241 3.28 -6.98 -15.61
CA ILE A 241 3.54 -7.50 -14.26
C ILE A 241 4.66 -8.52 -14.39
N THR A 242 5.75 -8.31 -13.64
CA THR A 242 6.91 -9.20 -13.66
C THR A 242 7.24 -9.70 -12.25
N ILE A 243 7.82 -10.89 -12.14
CA ILE A 243 8.50 -11.36 -10.92
C ILE A 243 9.99 -11.40 -11.23
N ASN A 244 10.78 -10.77 -10.38
CA ASN A 244 12.22 -10.61 -10.55
C ASN A 244 12.96 -11.26 -9.40
N LYS A 245 13.99 -12.03 -9.73
CA LYS A 245 14.88 -12.69 -8.76
C LYS A 245 16.30 -12.18 -8.95
N LYS A 246 17.05 -12.11 -7.85
CA LYS A 246 18.46 -11.71 -7.88
C LYS A 246 19.31 -12.87 -8.39
N ILE A 247 19.95 -12.69 -9.55
CA ILE A 247 20.80 -13.68 -10.20
C ILE A 247 22.09 -12.98 -10.61
N ASP A 248 23.23 -13.47 -10.11
CA ASP A 248 24.56 -12.87 -10.31
C ASP A 248 24.66 -11.40 -9.82
N GLY A 249 23.91 -11.06 -8.76
CA GLY A 249 23.89 -9.72 -8.18
C GLY A 249 22.87 -8.76 -8.78
N GLU A 250 22.22 -9.12 -9.88
CA GLU A 250 21.24 -8.29 -10.58
C GLU A 250 19.84 -8.90 -10.55
N TYR A 251 18.80 -8.06 -10.45
CA TYR A 251 17.42 -8.52 -10.56
C TYR A 251 17.07 -8.82 -12.02
N LYS A 252 16.79 -10.09 -12.32
CA LYS A 252 16.37 -10.58 -13.64
C LYS A 252 14.91 -11.02 -13.59
N VAL A 253 14.17 -10.77 -14.67
CA VAL A 253 12.79 -11.24 -14.83
C VAL A 253 12.80 -12.77 -14.93
N ILE A 254 12.11 -13.45 -14.02
CA ILE A 254 11.93 -14.90 -14.03
C ILE A 254 10.50 -15.31 -14.39
N TRP A 255 9.56 -14.37 -14.38
CA TRP A 255 8.19 -14.57 -14.84
C TRP A 255 7.55 -13.25 -15.26
N GLU A 256 6.63 -13.33 -16.21
CA GLU A 256 5.83 -12.22 -16.73
C GLU A 256 4.40 -12.69 -16.93
N TYR A 257 3.42 -11.88 -16.51
CA TYR A 257 2.01 -12.22 -16.70
C TYR A 257 1.61 -12.10 -18.17
N LYS A 258 1.27 -13.23 -18.80
CA LYS A 258 0.90 -13.31 -20.24
C LYS A 258 -0.47 -13.91 -20.52
N GLU A 259 -1.22 -14.27 -19.49
CA GLU A 259 -2.47 -15.02 -19.66
C GLU A 259 -3.60 -14.17 -20.27
N LYS A 260 -3.66 -12.89 -19.91
CA LYS A 260 -4.64 -11.94 -20.42
C LYS A 260 -3.98 -10.58 -20.69
N PRO A 261 -4.48 -9.79 -21.65
CA PRO A 261 -4.10 -8.38 -21.77
C PRO A 261 -4.48 -7.63 -20.48
N ILE A 262 -3.54 -6.85 -19.94
CA ILE A 262 -3.72 -6.06 -18.73
C ILE A 262 -3.44 -4.59 -19.00
N LYS A 263 -3.99 -3.72 -18.17
CA LYS A 263 -3.74 -2.27 -18.24
C LYS A 263 -4.10 -1.63 -16.92
N MET A 264 -3.33 -0.59 -16.54
CA MET A 264 -3.56 0.16 -15.31
C MET A 264 -3.51 -0.77 -14.09
N VAL A 265 -2.39 -1.48 -13.96
CA VAL A 265 -2.14 -2.35 -12.80
C VAL A 265 -1.96 -1.49 -11.56
N HIS A 266 -2.52 -1.93 -10.43
CA HIS A 266 -2.62 -1.11 -9.22
C HIS A 266 -2.50 -1.87 -7.90
N VAL A 267 -2.77 -3.17 -7.89
CA VAL A 267 -2.61 -3.98 -6.67
C VAL A 267 -1.32 -4.77 -6.78
N ALA A 268 -0.46 -4.61 -5.78
CA ALA A 268 0.69 -5.47 -5.50
C ALA A 268 0.71 -5.76 -3.99
N TRP A 269 0.61 -7.02 -3.63
CA TRP A 269 0.74 -7.48 -2.25
C TRP A 269 1.47 -8.82 -2.23
N GLY A 270 2.37 -9.01 -1.26
CA GLY A 270 3.06 -10.27 -1.01
C GLY A 270 2.86 -10.75 0.42
N GLY A 271 2.82 -12.06 0.63
CA GLY A 271 2.76 -12.64 1.97
C GLY A 271 2.34 -14.10 1.97
N LEU A 272 2.13 -14.62 3.17
CA LEU A 272 1.75 -16.02 3.39
C LEU A 272 0.24 -16.17 3.48
N LEU A 273 -0.45 -16.22 2.35
CA LEU A 273 -1.90 -16.46 2.31
C LEU A 273 -2.20 -17.94 2.61
N ARG A 274 -2.84 -18.20 3.75
CA ARG A 274 -3.02 -19.52 4.36
C ARG A 274 -1.70 -20.29 4.50
N GLY A 275 -0.65 -19.59 4.91
CA GLY A 275 0.68 -20.17 5.09
C GLY A 275 1.45 -20.48 3.79
N ILE A 276 0.89 -20.13 2.63
CA ILE A 276 1.52 -20.38 1.32
C ILE A 276 2.01 -19.04 0.75
N PRO A 277 3.29 -18.91 0.36
CA PRO A 277 3.80 -17.73 -0.34
C PRO A 277 2.95 -17.37 -1.54
N THR A 278 2.40 -16.16 -1.54
CA THR A 278 1.43 -15.69 -2.50
C THR A 278 1.64 -14.21 -2.80
N PHE A 279 1.66 -13.88 -4.09
CA PHE A 279 1.41 -12.51 -4.53
C PHE A 279 -0.07 -12.32 -4.88
N ILE A 280 -0.62 -11.15 -4.58
CA ILE A 280 -1.94 -10.71 -5.04
C ILE A 280 -1.75 -9.51 -5.96
N CYS A 281 -2.37 -9.60 -7.14
CA CYS A 281 -2.29 -8.64 -8.22
C CYS A 281 -3.68 -8.18 -8.65
N GLY A 282 -3.77 -6.99 -9.23
CA GLY A 282 -5.06 -6.42 -9.61
C GLY A 282 -4.95 -5.28 -10.61
N THR A 283 -5.90 -5.23 -11.53
CA THR A 283 -5.90 -4.32 -12.67
C THR A 283 -7.16 -3.46 -12.70
N ARG A 284 -7.07 -2.20 -13.12
CA ARG A 284 -8.23 -1.29 -13.15
C ARG A 284 -8.90 -1.18 -14.51
N LYS A 285 -8.22 -1.56 -15.60
CA LYS A 285 -8.74 -1.54 -16.99
C LYS A 285 -8.81 -2.96 -17.58
N LEU A 286 -9.42 -3.08 -18.76
CA LEU A 286 -9.67 -4.36 -19.43
C LEU A 286 -10.47 -5.31 -18.51
N ASP A 287 -10.02 -6.54 -18.35
CA ASP A 287 -10.65 -7.56 -17.51
C ASP A 287 -10.87 -7.10 -16.05
N GLY A 288 -10.07 -6.15 -15.56
CA GLY A 288 -10.32 -5.52 -14.26
C GLY A 288 -10.28 -6.50 -13.09
N GLY A 289 -9.55 -7.61 -13.23
CA GLY A 289 -9.57 -8.71 -12.27
C GLY A 289 -8.64 -8.49 -11.08
N LEU A 290 -8.99 -9.14 -9.98
CA LEU A 290 -8.15 -9.45 -8.83
C LEU A 290 -7.74 -10.93 -8.92
N PHE A 291 -6.45 -11.22 -8.81
CA PHE A 291 -5.93 -12.57 -8.91
C PHE A 291 -4.70 -12.76 -8.03
N MET A 292 -4.36 -14.02 -7.76
CA MET A 292 -3.15 -14.38 -7.03
C MET A 292 -2.15 -15.13 -7.91
N VAL A 293 -0.87 -15.05 -7.55
CA VAL A 293 0.23 -15.78 -8.17
C VAL A 293 0.95 -16.60 -7.10
N ARG A 294 1.21 -17.88 -7.40
CA ARG A 294 1.95 -18.81 -6.53
C ARG A 294 2.99 -19.58 -7.33
N TYR A 295 4.10 -19.88 -6.68
CA TYR A 295 5.08 -20.80 -7.23
C TYR A 295 4.63 -22.26 -6.99
N ASN A 296 4.56 -23.05 -8.05
CA ASN A 296 4.33 -24.49 -7.98
C ASN A 296 5.67 -25.22 -8.01
N ARG A 297 6.07 -25.77 -6.86
CA ARG A 297 7.32 -26.52 -6.69
C ARG A 297 7.37 -27.83 -7.47
N GLU A 298 6.22 -28.46 -7.73
CA GLU A 298 6.17 -29.71 -8.50
C GLU A 298 6.47 -29.47 -9.98
N THR A 299 6.00 -28.35 -10.52
CA THR A 299 6.20 -28.00 -11.93
C THR A 299 7.36 -27.04 -12.17
N GLY A 300 7.93 -26.45 -11.11
CA GLY A 300 8.99 -25.45 -11.19
C GLY A 300 8.57 -24.14 -11.83
N GLY A 301 7.30 -23.73 -11.68
CA GLY A 301 6.74 -22.61 -12.41
C GLY A 301 5.62 -21.88 -11.67
N PHE A 302 5.25 -20.71 -12.17
CA PHE A 302 4.22 -19.86 -11.56
C PHE A 302 2.83 -20.22 -12.06
N LYS A 303 1.86 -20.19 -11.14
CA LYS A 303 0.45 -20.40 -11.41
C LYS A 303 -0.34 -19.19 -10.94
N THR A 304 -1.19 -18.67 -11.81
CA THR A 304 -2.17 -17.64 -11.46
C THR A 304 -3.47 -18.31 -11.00
N THR A 305 -4.27 -17.61 -10.21
CA THR A 305 -5.65 -18.02 -9.89
C THR A 305 -6.49 -16.77 -9.72
N GLU A 306 -7.56 -16.66 -10.52
CA GLU A 306 -8.50 -15.55 -10.43
C GLU A 306 -9.25 -15.59 -9.11
N ILE A 307 -9.34 -14.44 -8.43
CA ILE A 307 -10.17 -14.24 -7.24
C ILE A 307 -11.52 -13.70 -7.67
N GLU A 308 -11.53 -12.61 -8.46
CA GLU A 308 -12.74 -12.07 -9.07
C GLU A 308 -12.42 -11.16 -10.27
N GLY A 309 -13.15 -11.33 -11.38
CA GLY A 309 -13.07 -10.47 -12.57
C GLY A 309 -13.95 -9.21 -12.48
N ASP A 310 -13.68 -8.23 -13.35
CA ASP A 310 -14.47 -7.01 -13.57
C ASP A 310 -14.79 -6.14 -12.34
N THR A 311 -13.93 -6.17 -11.32
CA THR A 311 -14.08 -5.34 -10.10
C THR A 311 -13.27 -4.05 -10.19
N GLY A 312 -12.15 -4.07 -10.91
CA GLY A 312 -11.21 -2.97 -11.07
C GLY A 312 -10.59 -2.51 -9.74
N PRO A 313 -9.89 -3.38 -9.00
CA PRO A 313 -9.35 -3.03 -7.69
C PRO A 313 -8.21 -2.00 -7.77
N ALA A 314 -8.18 -1.07 -6.82
CA ALA A 314 -7.13 -0.06 -6.69
C ALA A 314 -6.09 -0.41 -5.62
N ASN A 315 -6.51 -0.99 -4.49
CA ASN A 315 -5.63 -1.47 -3.43
C ASN A 315 -6.27 -2.69 -2.74
N VAL A 316 -5.44 -3.45 -2.04
CA VAL A 316 -5.89 -4.48 -1.10
C VAL A 316 -5.19 -4.34 0.24
N CYS A 317 -5.83 -4.84 1.29
CA CYS A 317 -5.20 -5.08 2.59
C CYS A 317 -5.51 -6.53 2.99
N VAL A 318 -4.50 -7.26 3.46
CA VAL A 318 -4.67 -8.65 3.89
C VAL A 318 -4.47 -8.76 5.39
N VAL A 319 -5.42 -9.39 6.07
CA VAL A 319 -5.33 -9.73 7.49
C VAL A 319 -5.19 -11.24 7.60
N LEU A 320 -4.04 -11.69 8.09
CA LEU A 320 -3.75 -13.11 8.31
C LEU A 320 -4.33 -13.55 9.65
N GLY A 321 -4.99 -14.69 9.67
CA GLY A 321 -5.64 -15.23 10.86
C GLY A 321 -5.39 -16.72 11.04
N LYS A 322 -5.72 -17.23 12.22
CA LYS A 322 -5.50 -18.64 12.56
C LYS A 322 -6.33 -19.57 11.67
N ASP A 323 -7.64 -19.35 11.65
CA ASP A 323 -8.60 -20.26 10.99
C ASP A 323 -8.99 -19.78 9.57
N LYS A 324 -8.80 -18.49 9.30
CA LYS A 324 -9.08 -17.85 8.00
C LYS A 324 -8.20 -16.62 7.81
N ASP A 325 -7.95 -16.26 6.56
CA ASP A 325 -7.40 -14.95 6.20
C ASP A 325 -8.46 -14.11 5.53
N LEU A 326 -8.29 -12.79 5.56
CA LEU A 326 -9.19 -11.84 4.92
C LEU A 326 -8.42 -11.02 3.90
N ILE A 327 -8.98 -10.89 2.69
CA ILE A 327 -8.52 -9.94 1.68
C ILE A 327 -9.58 -8.84 1.60
N LEU A 328 -9.24 -7.65 2.07
CA LEU A 328 -10.03 -6.43 1.86
C LEU A 328 -9.63 -5.83 0.51
N ALA A 329 -10.58 -5.67 -0.41
CA ALA A 329 -10.34 -5.04 -1.71
C ALA A 329 -11.13 -3.73 -1.85
N ALA A 330 -10.44 -2.71 -2.32
CA ALA A 330 -11.04 -1.46 -2.75
C ALA A 330 -11.30 -1.51 -4.26
N ASN A 331 -12.51 -1.93 -4.65
CA ASN A 331 -12.93 -2.14 -6.03
C ASN A 331 -13.36 -0.80 -6.65
N HIS A 332 -12.37 -0.06 -7.13
CA HIS A 332 -12.52 1.32 -7.58
C HIS A 332 -13.49 1.48 -8.76
N ARG A 333 -13.39 0.58 -9.76
CA ARG A 333 -14.18 0.70 -10.99
C ARG A 333 -15.68 0.61 -10.69
N ILE A 334 -16.07 -0.38 -9.89
CA ILE A 334 -17.48 -0.65 -9.56
C ILE A 334 -17.97 0.12 -8.32
N GLY A 335 -17.08 0.80 -7.60
CA GLY A 335 -17.43 1.57 -6.41
C GLY A 335 -17.82 0.67 -5.23
N GLU A 336 -17.08 -0.41 -5.01
CA GLU A 336 -17.37 -1.42 -3.98
C GLU A 336 -16.17 -1.57 -3.03
N GLY A 337 -16.44 -1.67 -1.74
CA GLY A 337 -15.54 -2.29 -0.78
C GLY A 337 -15.93 -3.73 -0.53
N ALA A 338 -14.99 -4.67 -0.64
CA ALA A 338 -15.28 -6.09 -0.49
C ALA A 338 -14.31 -6.79 0.46
N VAL A 339 -14.81 -7.78 1.21
CA VAL A 339 -13.98 -8.70 1.99
C VAL A 339 -14.13 -10.10 1.42
N TYR A 340 -13.00 -10.71 1.07
CA TYR A 340 -12.92 -12.12 0.73
C TYR A 340 -12.37 -12.90 1.93
N THR A 341 -13.10 -13.92 2.35
CA THR A 341 -12.63 -14.89 3.35
C THR A 341 -11.90 -16.02 2.64
N VAL A 342 -10.68 -16.30 3.07
CA VAL A 342 -9.84 -17.37 2.53
C VAL A 342 -9.70 -18.45 3.60
N THR A 343 -10.02 -19.69 3.21
CA THR A 343 -9.92 -20.90 4.04
C THR A 343 -9.20 -22.01 3.27
N ASP A 344 -8.82 -23.07 3.99
CA ASP A 344 -7.98 -24.14 3.46
C ASP A 344 -8.65 -25.01 2.38
#